data_AF-A0A7J2UU24-F1
#
_entry.id   AF-A0A7J2UU24-F1
#
_cell.length_a   1.000
_cell.length_b   1.000
_cell.length_c   1.000
_cell.angle_alpha   90.00
_cell.angle_beta   90.00
_cell.angle_gamma   90.00
#
_symmetry.space_group_name_H-M   'P 1'
#
loop_
_entity.id
_entity.type
_entity.pdbx_description
1 polymer ?
#
loop_
_entity_poly.entity_id
_entity_poly.type
_entity_poly.pdbx_seq_one_letter_code
_entity_poly.pdbx_strand_id
1 'polypeptide(L)'
;MKEPDVSTNLQEILLASNNPVNGMAPSGTHSIKALCDETPRTPGSSLLIHSCCAPCFVSAKDYFSNYEVEGLFFNPFIHPFREYKKRFQSMMELEKRGETVHFVDEYDLKGFLKVVLEMEEKGVKRCSHCYSVRLKRTADIALMRGFDAFATTLVVSPYQDILLINEIGESEGNRAGIKYLSADLRHLHDEGHKRAKDMNLYMQGYCGCIFSEEERYKKPLKKTGLDHSI
;
A
#
# COMPACT_ATOMS: atom_id res chain seq x y z
N MET A 1 5.50 27.54 13.47
CA MET A 1 5.94 26.24 12.93
C MET A 1 6.14 26.43 11.43
N LYS A 2 7.36 26.21 10.92
CA LYS A 2 7.62 26.27 9.47
C LYS A 2 7.03 25.02 8.81
N GLU A 3 6.35 25.19 7.68
CA GLU A 3 5.94 24.06 6.83
C GLU A 3 7.19 23.25 6.43
N PRO A 4 7.12 21.91 6.37
CA PRO A 4 8.21 21.11 5.85
C PRO A 4 8.39 21.42 4.35
N ASP A 5 9.63 21.71 3.98
CA ASP A 5 10.02 22.04 2.60
C ASP A 5 9.82 20.84 1.67
N VAL A 6 8.82 20.93 0.80
CA VAL A 6 8.44 19.90 -0.18
C VAL A 6 9.58 19.62 -1.18
N SER A 7 10.52 20.56 -1.36
CA SER A 7 11.61 20.43 -2.34
C SER A 7 12.66 19.39 -1.94
N THR A 8 12.88 19.17 -0.65
CA THR A 8 13.90 18.23 -0.15
C THR A 8 13.47 16.77 -0.40
N ASN A 9 12.17 16.49 -0.27
CA ASN A 9 11.61 15.15 -0.50
C ASN A 9 11.60 14.76 -1.99
N LEU A 10 11.46 15.75 -2.89
CA LEU A 10 11.51 15.54 -4.34
C LEU A 10 12.91 15.13 -4.83
N GLN A 11 13.99 15.67 -4.26
CA GLN A 11 15.35 15.30 -4.67
C GLN A 11 15.73 13.89 -4.23
N GLU A 12 15.36 13.48 -3.01
CA GLU A 12 15.58 12.11 -2.53
C GLU A 12 14.79 11.07 -3.34
N ILE A 13 13.54 11.39 -3.70
CA ILE A 13 12.68 10.55 -4.57
C ILE A 13 13.21 10.51 -6.02
N LEU A 14 13.70 11.64 -6.55
CA LEU A 14 14.26 11.72 -7.91
C LEU A 14 15.55 10.89 -8.02
N LEU A 15 16.42 10.93 -7.00
CA LEU A 15 17.63 10.10 -6.94
C LEU A 15 17.33 8.60 -6.92
N ALA A 16 16.25 8.18 -6.24
CA ALA A 16 15.77 6.80 -6.28
C ALA A 16 15.12 6.41 -7.62
N SER A 17 14.58 7.36 -8.37
CA SER A 17 13.86 7.12 -9.64
C SER A 17 14.72 7.15 -10.91
N ASN A 18 15.99 7.56 -10.83
CA ASN A 18 16.89 7.72 -11.98
C ASN A 18 17.44 6.39 -12.56
N ASN A 19 16.90 5.23 -12.18
CA ASN A 19 17.15 3.98 -12.89
C ASN A 19 16.15 3.84 -14.05
N PRO A 20 16.61 3.82 -15.32
CA PRO A 20 15.71 3.71 -16.46
C PRO A 20 15.08 2.33 -16.49
N VAL A 21 13.82 2.22 -16.05
CA VAL A 21 13.01 1.01 -16.27
C VAL A 21 12.46 1.07 -17.69
N ASN A 22 13.29 0.65 -18.65
CA ASN A 22 12.83 0.39 -20.00
C ASN A 22 11.72 -0.65 -19.95
N GLY A 23 10.59 -0.31 -20.59
CA GLY A 23 9.46 -1.20 -20.78
C GLY A 23 9.83 -2.38 -21.66
N MET A 24 10.34 -3.44 -21.03
CA MET A 24 10.38 -4.80 -21.54
C MET A 24 10.05 -5.70 -20.34
N ALA A 25 9.15 -6.66 -20.53
CA ALA A 25 8.98 -7.74 -19.56
C ALA A 25 10.36 -8.33 -19.27
N PRO A 26 10.78 -8.49 -18.00
CA PRO A 26 12.09 -9.05 -17.71
C PRO A 26 12.07 -10.52 -18.10
N SER A 27 12.56 -10.83 -19.30
CA SER A 27 13.19 -12.10 -19.61
C SER A 27 14.52 -12.13 -18.85
N GLY A 28 14.43 -12.43 -17.56
CA GLY A 28 15.56 -12.45 -16.66
C GLY A 28 15.17 -13.18 -15.39
N THR A 29 15.64 -14.40 -15.25
CA THR A 29 15.62 -15.18 -14.02
C THR A 29 16.46 -14.48 -12.95
N HIS A 30 15.91 -13.44 -12.32
CA HIS A 30 16.27 -13.08 -10.96
C HIS A 30 15.38 -13.92 -10.06
N SER A 31 16.00 -14.89 -9.41
CA SER A 31 15.27 -15.94 -8.70
C SER A 31 14.38 -15.32 -7.62
N ILE A 32 13.07 -15.54 -7.72
CA ILE A 32 12.04 -15.17 -6.72
C ILE A 32 12.37 -15.71 -5.33
N LYS A 33 13.26 -16.71 -5.23
CA LYS A 33 13.69 -17.39 -4.01
C LYS A 33 14.41 -16.48 -2.99
N ALA A 34 14.90 -15.31 -3.39
CA ALA A 34 15.67 -14.41 -2.52
C ALA A 34 14.83 -13.35 -1.78
N LEU A 35 13.52 -13.28 -2.02
CA LEU A 35 12.63 -12.23 -1.44
C LEU A 35 11.98 -12.63 -0.11
N CYS A 36 12.05 -13.91 0.26
CA CYS A 36 11.60 -14.39 1.56
C CYS A 36 12.78 -14.30 2.50
N ASP A 37 12.77 -13.32 3.41
CA ASP A 37 13.73 -13.31 4.50
C ASP A 37 13.49 -14.56 5.36
N GLU A 38 14.37 -15.56 5.23
CA GLU A 38 14.38 -16.78 6.05
C GLU A 38 14.94 -16.51 7.46
N THR A 39 15.10 -15.23 7.86
CA THR A 39 15.54 -14.92 9.22
C THR A 39 14.64 -15.63 10.24
N PRO A 40 15.24 -16.30 11.24
CA PRO A 40 14.50 -16.98 12.28
C PRO A 40 13.54 -15.99 12.92
N ARG A 41 12.25 -16.24 12.72
CA ARG A 41 11.21 -15.39 13.27
C ARG A 41 11.14 -15.68 14.76
N THR A 42 11.61 -14.77 15.58
CA THR A 42 11.57 -14.95 17.04
C THR A 42 10.11 -15.04 17.47
N PRO A 43 9.64 -16.19 18.00
CA PRO A 43 8.27 -16.33 18.45
C PRO A 43 7.97 -15.28 19.54
N GLY A 44 6.85 -14.56 19.39
CA GLY A 44 6.43 -13.53 20.34
C GLY A 44 6.98 -12.12 20.07
N SER A 45 7.73 -11.90 18.99
CA SER A 45 8.05 -10.54 18.54
C SER A 45 6.81 -9.81 18.02
N SER A 46 6.72 -8.52 18.28
CA SER A 46 5.63 -7.64 17.88
C SER A 46 5.81 -7.13 16.44
N LEU A 47 4.75 -7.18 15.63
CA LEU A 47 4.76 -6.79 14.22
C LEU A 47 3.62 -5.82 13.89
N LEU A 48 3.96 -4.65 13.34
CA LEU A 48 2.97 -3.73 12.78
C LEU A 48 2.82 -3.96 11.26
N ILE A 49 1.62 -4.30 10.80
CA ILE A 49 1.34 -4.48 9.36
C ILE A 49 0.56 -3.29 8.81
N HIS A 50 1.16 -2.54 7.89
CA HIS A 50 0.45 -1.56 7.06
C HIS A 50 -0.62 -2.23 6.20
N SER A 51 -1.86 -1.77 6.32
CA SER A 51 -2.98 -2.17 5.47
C SER A 51 -3.81 -0.98 5.01
N CYS A 52 -4.29 -1.04 3.76
CA CYS A 52 -5.26 -0.10 3.23
C CYS A 52 -6.64 -0.74 2.97
N CYS A 53 -6.82 -2.02 3.28
CA CYS A 53 -8.09 -2.75 3.13
C CYS A 53 -8.12 -4.03 3.99
N ALA A 54 -9.31 -4.36 4.51
CA ALA A 54 -9.50 -5.53 5.35
C ALA A 54 -9.14 -6.87 4.66
N PRO A 55 -9.49 -7.11 3.37
CA PRO A 55 -9.22 -8.40 2.74
C PRO A 55 -7.73 -8.77 2.69
N CYS A 56 -6.85 -7.81 2.38
CA CYS A 56 -5.43 -8.07 2.32
C CYS A 56 -4.80 -8.23 3.71
N PHE A 57 -5.38 -7.60 4.75
CA PHE A 57 -4.92 -7.78 6.13
C PHE A 57 -5.20 -9.19 6.63
N VAL A 58 -6.41 -9.72 6.39
CA VAL A 58 -6.81 -11.07 6.80
C VAL A 58 -5.83 -12.13 6.28
N SER A 59 -5.44 -12.07 5.01
CA SER A 59 -4.47 -13.01 4.45
C SER A 59 -3.05 -12.81 4.96
N ALA A 60 -2.61 -11.55 5.12
CA ALA A 60 -1.26 -11.25 5.54
C ALA A 60 -1.00 -11.63 7.01
N LYS A 61 -1.98 -11.39 7.88
CA LYS A 61 -1.87 -11.72 9.32
C LYS A 61 -1.53 -13.19 9.54
N ASP A 62 -2.21 -14.10 8.85
CA ASP A 62 -1.98 -15.54 9.01
C ASP A 62 -0.58 -15.97 8.57
N TYR A 63 -0.07 -15.36 7.50
CA TYR A 63 1.29 -15.61 7.04
C TYR A 63 2.34 -15.22 8.10
N PHE A 64 2.05 -14.18 8.90
CA PHE A 64 2.87 -13.71 10.00
C PHE A 64 2.40 -14.20 11.37
N SER A 65 1.66 -15.31 11.44
CA SER A 65 1.04 -15.86 12.67
C SER A 65 2.01 -16.23 13.80
N ASN A 66 3.31 -16.27 13.53
CA ASN A 66 4.36 -16.46 14.52
C ASN A 66 4.79 -15.15 15.23
N TYR A 67 4.22 -14.01 14.84
CA TYR A 67 4.38 -12.69 15.47
C TYR A 67 3.10 -12.29 16.20
N GLU A 68 3.23 -11.41 17.19
CA GLU A 68 2.09 -10.68 17.74
C GLU A 68 1.75 -9.54 16.76
N VAL A 69 0.76 -9.80 15.89
CA VAL A 69 0.41 -8.93 14.77
C VAL A 69 -0.63 -7.89 15.16
N GLU A 70 -0.32 -6.63 14.89
CA GLU A 70 -1.29 -5.53 14.91
C GLU A 70 -1.37 -4.87 13.53
N GLY A 71 -2.56 -4.39 13.16
CA GLY A 71 -2.80 -3.70 11.90
C GLY A 71 -2.60 -2.19 12.01
N LEU A 72 -2.17 -1.56 10.92
CA LEU A 72 -2.21 -0.11 10.75
C LEU A 72 -3.07 0.21 9.52
N PHE A 73 -4.24 0.80 9.72
CA PHE A 73 -5.02 1.39 8.63
C PHE A 73 -4.47 2.77 8.28
N PHE A 74 -3.77 2.86 7.15
CA PHE A 74 -3.25 4.12 6.64
C PHE A 74 -3.20 4.14 5.12
N ASN A 75 -3.99 5.00 4.49
CA ASN A 75 -3.81 5.33 3.09
C ASN A 75 -4.51 6.68 2.79
N PRO A 76 -3.76 7.80 2.79
CA PRO A 76 -4.33 9.13 2.57
C PRO A 76 -4.82 9.35 1.13
N PHE A 77 -4.54 8.40 0.24
CA PHE A 77 -4.78 8.51 -1.20
C PHE A 77 -5.99 7.68 -1.68
N ILE A 78 -6.86 7.23 -0.76
CA ILE A 78 -8.09 6.54 -1.14
C ILE A 78 -9.14 7.56 -1.57
N HIS A 79 -9.49 7.55 -2.85
CA HIS A 79 -10.48 8.41 -3.47
C HIS A 79 -11.56 7.57 -4.18
N PRO A 80 -12.82 8.03 -4.15
CA PRO A 80 -13.30 9.23 -3.48
C PRO A 80 -13.37 8.98 -1.96
N PHE A 81 -13.62 10.01 -1.16
CA PHE A 81 -13.72 9.87 0.30
C PHE A 81 -14.77 8.82 0.74
N ARG A 82 -15.78 8.55 -0.10
CA ARG A 82 -16.73 7.45 0.14
C ARG A 82 -16.09 6.07 0.11
N GLU A 83 -15.10 5.84 -0.74
CA GLU A 83 -14.30 4.61 -0.74
C GLU A 83 -13.44 4.52 0.52
N TYR A 84 -12.79 5.62 0.92
CA TYR A 84 -12.02 5.68 2.18
C TYR A 84 -12.89 5.24 3.36
N LYS A 85 -14.09 5.81 3.49
CA LYS A 85 -15.05 5.44 4.55
C LYS A 85 -15.40 3.96 4.55
N LYS A 86 -15.65 3.37 3.37
CA LYS A 86 -15.97 1.94 3.27
C LYS A 86 -14.80 1.05 3.72
N ARG A 87 -13.57 1.39 3.33
CA ARG A 87 -12.37 0.64 3.76
C ARG A 87 -12.09 0.82 5.24
N PHE A 88 -12.24 2.04 5.76
CA PHE A 88 -12.14 2.34 7.19
C PHE A 88 -13.15 1.50 7.99
N GLN A 89 -14.43 1.54 7.59
CA GLN A 89 -15.50 0.74 8.22
C GLN A 89 -15.19 -0.77 8.18
N SER A 90 -14.67 -1.27 7.06
CA SER A 90 -14.27 -2.68 6.93
C SER A 90 -13.16 -3.07 7.91
N MET A 91 -12.18 -2.17 8.13
CA MET A 91 -11.13 -2.39 9.13
C MET A 91 -11.67 -2.29 10.56
N MET A 92 -12.62 -1.39 10.84
CA MET A 92 -13.32 -1.34 12.13
C MET A 92 -14.09 -2.63 12.42
N GLU A 93 -14.66 -3.28 11.40
CA GLU A 93 -15.31 -4.59 11.57
C GLU A 93 -14.32 -5.69 11.97
N LEU A 94 -13.06 -5.62 11.51
CA LEU A 94 -12.02 -6.52 12.01
C LEU A 94 -11.68 -6.24 13.48
N GLU A 95 -11.58 -4.97 13.86
CA GLU A 95 -11.32 -4.57 15.25
C GLU A 95 -12.41 -5.11 16.19
N LYS A 96 -13.69 -4.96 15.82
CA LYS A 96 -14.83 -5.52 16.56
C LYS A 96 -14.80 -7.04 16.69
N ARG A 97 -14.06 -7.74 15.83
CA ARG A 97 -13.89 -9.20 15.84
C ARG A 97 -12.67 -9.66 16.63
N GLY A 98 -11.98 -8.73 17.29
CA GLY A 98 -10.84 -9.02 18.18
C GLY A 98 -9.47 -8.75 17.58
N GLU A 99 -9.39 -8.15 16.40
CA GLU A 99 -8.11 -7.69 15.85
C GLU A 99 -7.69 -6.35 16.49
N THR A 100 -6.40 -6.14 16.75
CA THR A 100 -5.90 -4.82 17.14
C THR A 100 -5.53 -4.03 15.88
N VAL A 101 -6.20 -2.89 15.64
CA VAL A 101 -5.96 -2.04 14.47
C VAL A 101 -5.76 -0.59 14.90
N HIS A 102 -4.63 -0.02 14.49
CA HIS A 102 -4.35 1.42 14.64
C HIS A 102 -4.88 2.18 13.43
N PHE A 103 -5.59 3.27 13.67
CA PHE A 103 -6.15 4.11 12.62
C PHE A 103 -5.42 5.45 12.54
N VAL A 104 -4.95 5.80 11.35
CA VAL A 104 -4.34 7.11 11.08
C VAL A 104 -5.26 7.90 10.16
N ASP A 105 -5.92 8.90 10.73
CA ASP A 105 -6.84 9.79 10.02
C ASP A 105 -6.09 10.98 9.43
N GLU A 106 -5.29 10.70 8.40
CA GLU A 106 -4.65 11.71 7.57
C GLU A 106 -5.19 11.55 6.15
N TYR A 107 -5.62 12.66 5.56
CA TYR A 107 -6.20 12.67 4.22
C TYR A 107 -5.86 14.00 3.54
N ASP A 108 -4.93 13.95 2.58
CA ASP A 108 -4.52 15.13 1.82
C ASP A 108 -4.57 14.86 0.32
N LEU A 109 -5.77 15.02 -0.25
CA LEU A 109 -5.98 14.92 -1.69
C LEU A 109 -5.20 15.99 -2.48
N LYS A 110 -5.10 17.22 -1.97
CA LYS A 110 -4.51 18.33 -2.73
C LYS A 110 -3.00 18.19 -2.82
N GLY A 111 -2.33 17.91 -1.70
CA GLY A 111 -0.90 17.64 -1.68
C GLY A 111 -0.54 16.40 -2.50
N PHE A 112 -1.34 15.33 -2.37
CA PHE A 112 -1.19 14.14 -3.20
C PHE A 112 -1.21 14.47 -4.71
N LEU A 113 -2.26 15.14 -5.18
CA LEU A 113 -2.41 15.48 -6.60
C LEU A 113 -1.27 16.35 -7.12
N LYS A 114 -0.85 17.34 -6.33
CA LYS A 114 0.26 18.22 -6.70
C LYS A 114 1.53 17.41 -6.97
N VAL A 115 1.92 16.56 -6.03
CA VAL A 115 3.16 15.79 -6.13
C VAL A 115 3.12 14.79 -7.27
N VAL A 116 2.04 14.00 -7.39
CA VAL A 116 1.99 12.92 -8.39
C VAL A 116 1.89 13.45 -9.82
N LEU A 117 1.22 14.58 -10.06
CA LEU A 117 1.17 15.19 -11.38
C LEU A 117 2.55 15.71 -11.80
N GLU A 118 3.26 16.42 -10.90
CA GLU A 118 4.64 16.86 -11.15
C GLU A 118 5.60 15.69 -11.40
N MET A 119 5.37 14.55 -10.74
CA MET A 119 6.16 13.33 -10.96
C MET A 119 5.88 12.70 -12.32
N GLU A 120 4.62 12.59 -12.71
CA GLU A 120 4.24 12.02 -14.02
C GLU A 120 4.74 12.88 -15.18
N GLU A 121 4.71 14.21 -15.06
CA GLU A 121 5.31 15.13 -16.04
C GLU A 121 6.81 14.89 -16.24
N LYS A 122 7.50 14.42 -15.20
CA LYS A 122 8.93 14.05 -15.22
C LYS A 122 9.17 12.58 -15.60
N GLY A 123 8.11 11.84 -15.96
CA GLY A 123 8.20 10.42 -16.33
C GLY A 123 8.38 9.46 -15.14
N VAL A 124 8.16 9.92 -13.90
CA VAL A 124 8.30 9.11 -12.69
C VAL A 124 6.98 8.42 -12.35
N LYS A 125 7.04 7.13 -12.01
CA LYS A 125 5.85 6.34 -11.63
C LYS A 125 5.19 6.88 -10.35
N ARG A 126 3.99 7.45 -10.44
CA ARG A 126 3.18 7.92 -9.29
C ARG A 126 3.06 6.93 -8.11
N CYS A 127 3.08 5.62 -8.38
CA CYS A 127 2.95 4.59 -7.34
C CYS A 127 4.13 4.55 -6.38
N SER A 128 5.34 4.96 -6.78
CA SER A 128 6.51 4.99 -5.89
C SER A 128 6.27 5.95 -4.72
N HIS A 129 5.70 7.12 -4.99
CA HIS A 129 5.30 8.07 -3.95
C HIS A 129 4.25 7.49 -3.01
N CYS A 130 3.26 6.78 -3.56
CA CYS A 130 2.22 6.12 -2.76
C CYS A 130 2.81 5.10 -1.78
N TYR A 131 3.78 4.29 -2.23
CA TYR A 131 4.44 3.29 -1.39
C TYR A 131 5.31 3.95 -0.34
N SER A 132 6.14 4.92 -0.72
CA SER A 132 7.03 5.63 0.21
C SER A 132 6.24 6.30 1.33
N VAL A 133 5.21 7.08 1.03
CA VAL A 133 4.42 7.74 2.08
C VAL A 133 3.82 6.74 3.08
N ARG A 134 3.26 5.63 2.57
CA ARG A 134 2.64 4.60 3.42
C ARG A 134 3.66 3.86 4.27
N LEU A 135 4.77 3.42 3.67
CA LEU A 135 5.81 2.66 4.37
C LEU A 135 6.61 3.53 5.33
N LYS A 136 6.93 4.77 4.96
CA LYS A 136 7.54 5.77 5.83
C LYS A 136 6.72 5.97 7.10
N ARG A 137 5.42 6.24 6.95
CA ARG A 137 4.52 6.47 8.09
C ARG A 137 4.40 5.23 8.97
N THR A 138 4.38 4.05 8.36
CA THR A 138 4.31 2.77 9.08
C THR A 138 5.56 2.52 9.89
N ALA A 139 6.74 2.72 9.31
CA ALA A 139 8.03 2.58 10.00
C ALA A 139 8.12 3.57 11.18
N ASP A 140 7.75 4.83 10.96
CA ASP A 140 7.77 5.86 12.01
C ASP A 140 6.83 5.51 13.18
N ILE A 141 5.63 4.98 12.90
CA ILE A 141 4.67 4.56 13.93
C ILE A 141 5.12 3.29 14.64
N ALA A 142 5.65 2.31 13.90
CA ALA A 142 6.14 1.06 14.44
C ALA A 142 7.28 1.32 15.45
N LEU A 143 8.24 2.18 15.09
CA LEU A 143 9.30 2.62 16.01
C LEU A 143 8.73 3.37 17.23
N MET A 144 7.87 4.36 17.00
CA MET A 144 7.29 5.18 18.07
C MET A 144 6.51 4.35 19.11
N ARG A 145 5.85 3.27 18.65
CA ARG A 145 5.06 2.39 19.50
C ARG A 145 5.84 1.18 20.04
N GLY A 146 7.12 1.05 19.70
CA GLY A 146 8.00 0.01 20.22
C GLY A 146 7.77 -1.36 19.60
N PHE A 147 7.33 -1.44 18.34
CA PHE A 147 7.28 -2.71 17.60
C PHE A 147 8.69 -3.17 17.21
N ASP A 148 8.89 -4.49 17.13
CA ASP A 148 10.17 -5.07 16.73
C ASP A 148 10.39 -4.97 15.21
N ALA A 149 9.30 -5.02 14.43
CA ALA A 149 9.34 -4.97 12.99
C ALA A 149 8.05 -4.37 12.40
N PHE A 150 8.10 -4.06 11.11
CA PHE A 150 6.91 -3.72 10.32
C PHE A 150 6.88 -4.45 8.98
N ALA A 151 5.68 -4.60 8.44
CA ALA A 151 5.44 -5.19 7.12
C ALA A 151 4.29 -4.47 6.42
N THR A 152 3.91 -4.93 5.22
CA THR A 152 2.78 -4.36 4.51
C THR A 152 1.94 -5.40 3.77
N THR A 153 0.62 -5.16 3.68
CA THR A 153 -0.28 -5.93 2.81
C THR A 153 -0.20 -5.51 1.34
N LEU A 154 0.58 -4.48 0.97
CA LEU A 154 0.75 -4.08 -0.44
C LEU A 154 1.32 -5.24 -1.27
N VAL A 155 2.05 -6.16 -0.63
CA VAL A 155 2.64 -7.33 -1.28
C VAL A 155 1.68 -8.50 -1.54
N VAL A 156 0.40 -8.34 -1.17
CA VAL A 156 -0.66 -9.32 -1.45
C VAL A 156 -1.27 -9.11 -2.85
N SER A 157 -1.25 -7.89 -3.39
CA SER A 157 -1.95 -7.59 -4.65
C SER A 157 -1.10 -8.00 -5.86
N PRO A 158 -1.65 -8.80 -6.81
CA PRO A 158 -0.93 -9.16 -8.04
C PRO A 158 -0.74 -7.98 -9.00
N TYR A 159 -1.43 -6.86 -8.76
CA TYR A 159 -1.39 -5.65 -9.58
C TYR A 159 -0.36 -4.62 -9.10
N GLN A 160 0.42 -4.92 -8.06
CA GLN A 160 1.40 -3.99 -7.49
C GLN A 160 2.83 -4.43 -7.83
N ASP A 161 3.74 -3.45 -7.81
CA ASP A 161 5.17 -3.66 -8.09
C ASP A 161 5.86 -4.12 -6.80
N ILE A 162 5.88 -5.44 -6.56
CA ILE A 162 6.35 -6.06 -5.31
C ILE A 162 7.83 -5.77 -5.04
N LEU A 163 8.65 -5.77 -6.10
CA LEU A 163 10.07 -5.50 -5.97
C LEU A 163 10.29 -4.07 -5.46
N LEU A 164 9.62 -3.10 -6.09
CA LEU A 164 9.68 -1.70 -5.66
C LEU A 164 9.12 -1.49 -4.24
N ILE A 165 8.03 -2.19 -3.89
CA ILE A 165 7.47 -2.12 -2.53
C ILE A 165 8.48 -2.60 -1.50
N ASN A 166 9.13 -3.74 -1.74
CA ASN A 166 10.10 -4.29 -0.79
C ASN A 166 11.38 -3.44 -0.73
N GLU A 167 11.86 -2.91 -1.86
CA GLU A 167 12.99 -1.97 -1.88
C GLU A 167 12.70 -0.71 -1.05
N ILE A 168 11.52 -0.11 -1.23
CA ILE A 168 11.09 1.04 -0.43
C ILE A 168 10.93 0.64 1.04
N GLY A 169 10.36 -0.53 1.33
CA GLY A 169 10.19 -1.02 2.70
C GLY A 169 11.52 -1.15 3.44
N GLU A 170 12.52 -1.77 2.82
CA GLU A 170 13.88 -1.86 3.36
C GLU A 170 14.50 -0.48 3.56
N SER A 171 14.37 0.42 2.58
CA SER A 171 14.88 1.79 2.68
C SER A 171 14.27 2.55 3.86
N GLU A 172 12.95 2.48 4.03
CA GLU A 172 12.23 3.14 5.12
C GLU A 172 12.52 2.52 6.49
N GLY A 173 12.70 1.19 6.54
CA GLY A 173 13.13 0.49 7.75
C GLY A 173 14.53 0.92 8.18
N ASN A 174 15.48 0.94 7.25
CA ASN A 174 16.85 1.43 7.50
C ASN A 174 16.85 2.90 7.95
N ARG A 175 16.04 3.75 7.32
CA ARG A 175 15.91 5.17 7.69
C ARG A 175 15.39 5.33 9.12
N ALA A 176 14.37 4.58 9.50
CA ALA A 176 13.76 4.68 10.83
C ALA A 176 14.53 3.88 11.90
N GLY A 177 15.40 2.95 11.52
CA GLY A 177 16.08 2.04 12.44
C GLY A 177 15.17 0.93 12.97
N ILE A 178 14.23 0.44 12.14
CA ILE A 178 13.31 -0.65 12.47
C ILE A 178 13.30 -1.70 11.35
N LYS A 179 13.19 -2.98 11.72
CA LYS A 179 13.23 -4.09 10.76
C LYS A 179 12.00 -4.06 9.85
N TYR A 180 12.22 -4.09 8.54
CA TYR A 180 11.17 -4.39 7.55
C TYR A 180 11.14 -5.89 7.28
N LEU A 181 9.95 -6.49 7.19
CA LEU A 181 9.79 -7.88 6.75
C LEU A 181 9.33 -7.92 5.29
N SER A 182 10.30 -8.12 4.40
CA SER A 182 10.05 -8.33 2.97
C SER A 182 9.29 -9.65 2.72
N ALA A 183 8.34 -9.62 1.78
CA ALA A 183 7.57 -10.79 1.38
C ALA A 183 6.98 -10.66 -0.04
N ASP A 184 6.60 -11.80 -0.62
CA ASP A 184 5.71 -11.89 -1.79
C ASP A 184 4.50 -12.76 -1.43
N LEU A 185 3.37 -12.10 -1.17
CA LEU A 185 2.14 -12.73 -0.70
C LEU A 185 1.06 -12.79 -1.78
N ARG A 186 1.42 -12.62 -3.06
CA ARG A 186 0.45 -12.65 -4.17
C ARG A 186 -0.30 -13.97 -4.26
N HIS A 187 0.33 -15.07 -3.84
CA HIS A 187 -0.31 -16.39 -3.78
C HIS A 187 -1.47 -16.47 -2.77
N LEU A 188 -1.56 -15.54 -1.81
CA LEU A 188 -2.65 -15.45 -0.82
C LEU A 188 -3.79 -14.53 -1.27
N HIS A 189 -3.69 -13.88 -2.43
CA HIS A 189 -4.67 -12.89 -2.89
C HIS A 189 -6.09 -13.45 -2.96
N ASP A 190 -6.26 -14.56 -3.68
CA ASP A 190 -7.58 -15.16 -3.91
C ASP A 190 -8.16 -15.77 -2.63
N GLU A 191 -7.31 -16.35 -1.80
CA GLU A 191 -7.70 -16.90 -0.50
C GLU A 191 -8.17 -15.80 0.46
N GLY A 192 -7.41 -14.70 0.56
CA GLY A 192 -7.78 -13.53 1.36
C GLY A 192 -9.11 -12.92 0.90
N HIS A 193 -9.31 -12.85 -0.42
CA HIS A 193 -10.58 -12.40 -0.99
C HIS A 193 -11.75 -13.32 -0.65
N LYS A 194 -11.56 -14.64 -0.70
CA LYS A 194 -12.59 -15.61 -0.31
C LYS A 194 -12.95 -15.47 1.16
N ARG A 195 -11.96 -15.46 2.05
CA ARG A 195 -12.17 -15.32 3.50
C ARG A 195 -12.84 -14.00 3.86
N ALA A 196 -12.44 -12.90 3.23
CA ALA A 196 -13.07 -11.62 3.45
C ALA A 196 -14.56 -11.61 3.06
N LYS A 197 -14.95 -12.32 1.98
CA LYS A 197 -16.35 -12.51 1.61
C LYS A 197 -17.11 -13.34 2.64
N ASP A 198 -16.52 -14.45 3.11
CA ASP A 198 -17.12 -15.31 4.14
C ASP A 198 -17.33 -14.52 5.45
N MET A 199 -16.44 -13.56 5.71
CA MET A 199 -16.49 -12.62 6.82
C MET A 199 -17.40 -11.39 6.56
N ASN A 200 -18.09 -11.29 5.42
CA ASN A 200 -18.90 -10.13 5.02
C ASN A 200 -18.15 -8.78 5.09
N LEU A 201 -16.85 -8.78 4.80
CA LEU A 201 -16.03 -7.57 4.75
C LEU A 201 -16.21 -6.86 3.41
N TYR A 202 -16.00 -5.54 3.41
CA TYR A 202 -16.03 -4.76 2.18
C TYR A 202 -14.90 -5.18 1.23
N MET A 203 -15.27 -5.49 -0.01
CA MET A 203 -14.35 -5.83 -1.10
C MET A 203 -14.13 -4.62 -2.01
N GLN A 204 -12.91 -4.07 -1.96
CA GLN A 204 -12.51 -2.99 -2.88
C GLN A 204 -12.37 -3.51 -4.32
N GLY A 205 -12.67 -2.64 -5.29
CA GLY A 205 -12.58 -2.98 -6.73
C GLY A 205 -11.37 -2.41 -7.47
N TYR A 206 -10.46 -1.70 -6.77
CA TYR A 206 -9.32 -0.98 -7.35
C TYR A 206 -8.34 -0.58 -6.24
N CYS A 207 -7.15 -0.06 -6.57
CA CYS A 207 -6.12 0.24 -5.56
C CYS A 207 -6.53 1.35 -4.58
N GLY A 208 -7.39 2.26 -5.04
CA GLY A 208 -7.99 3.31 -4.23
C GLY A 208 -7.65 4.72 -4.70
N CYS A 209 -6.58 4.96 -5.46
CA CYS A 209 -6.26 6.32 -5.92
C CYS A 209 -7.20 6.78 -7.03
N ILE A 210 -7.35 8.10 -7.18
CA ILE A 210 -8.24 8.72 -8.18
C ILE A 210 -7.90 8.27 -9.61
N PHE A 211 -6.62 8.05 -9.92
CA PHE A 211 -6.18 7.54 -11.22
C PHE A 211 -6.66 6.10 -11.47
N SER A 212 -6.56 5.23 -10.46
CA SER A 212 -7.08 3.86 -10.58
C SER A 212 -8.61 3.80 -10.60
N GLU A 213 -9.30 4.80 -10.05
CA GLU A 213 -10.74 4.97 -10.23
C GLU A 213 -11.07 5.40 -11.66
N GLU A 214 -10.35 6.38 -12.19
CA GLU A 214 -10.48 6.83 -13.58
C GLU A 214 -10.27 5.66 -14.55
N GLU A 215 -9.16 4.92 -14.43
CA GLU A 215 -8.85 3.75 -15.26
C GLU A 215 -9.98 2.71 -15.26
N ARG A 216 -10.67 2.54 -14.13
CA ARG A 216 -11.79 1.60 -13.99
C ARG A 216 -13.05 2.04 -14.74
N TYR A 217 -13.33 3.34 -14.76
CA TYR A 217 -14.61 3.88 -15.28
C TYR A 217 -14.51 4.57 -16.63
N LYS A 218 -13.31 5.00 -17.06
CA LYS A 218 -13.06 5.69 -18.33
C LYS A 218 -13.18 4.72 -19.51
N LYS A 219 -14.41 4.29 -19.77
CA LYS A 219 -14.81 3.65 -21.01
C LYS A 219 -15.36 4.74 -21.94
N PRO A 220 -15.16 4.62 -23.27
CA PRO A 220 -15.79 5.52 -24.22
C PRO A 220 -17.31 5.52 -23.98
N LEU A 221 -17.89 6.72 -23.78
CA LEU A 221 -19.34 6.86 -23.70
C LEU A 221 -19.91 6.40 -25.04
N LYS A 222 -20.60 5.25 -25.06
CA LYS A 222 -21.41 4.88 -26.22
C LYS A 222 -22.56 5.88 -26.27
N LYS A 223 -22.61 6.72 -27.31
CA LYS A 223 -23.80 7.50 -27.63
C LYS A 223 -24.91 6.52 -28.01
N THR A 224 -25.67 6.02 -27.05
CA THR A 224 -26.94 5.38 -27.36
C THR A 224 -27.99 6.46 -27.55
N GLY A 225 -28.26 6.79 -28.82
CA GLY A 225 -29.55 7.31 -29.26
C GLY A 225 -30.00 8.68 -28.74
N LEU A 226 -29.08 9.59 -28.36
CA LEU A 226 -29.48 10.98 -28.16
C LEU A 226 -29.42 11.71 -29.52
N ASP A 227 -30.58 11.77 -30.16
CA ASP A 227 -30.89 12.75 -31.19
C ASP A 227 -30.62 14.15 -30.62
N HIS A 228 -29.68 14.88 -31.22
CA HIS A 228 -29.31 16.23 -30.81
C HIS A 228 -29.98 17.25 -31.73
N SER A 229 -31.30 17.15 -31.87
CA SER A 229 -32.14 18.22 -32.38
C SER A 229 -32.47 19.20 -31.25
N ILE A 230 -31.52 20.09 -30.93
CA ILE A 230 -31.78 21.39 -30.30
C ILE A 230 -30.93 22.43 -31.03
#